data_AF-A0A8T4PPP6-F1
#
_entry.id   AF-A0A8T4PPP6-F1
#
_cell.length_a   1.000
_cell.length_b   1.000
_cell.length_c   1.000
_cell.angle_alpha   90.00
_cell.angle_beta   90.00
_cell.angle_gamma   90.00
#
_symmetry.space_group_name_H-M   'P 1'
#
loop_
_entity.id
_entity.type
_entity.pdbx_description
1 polymer ?
#
loop_
_entity_poly.entity_id
_entity_poly.type
_entity_poly.pdbx_seq_one_letter_code
_entity_poly.pdbx_strand_id
1 'polypeptide(L)' 'MDKLDLNQEILQKLNMLVKLSAAQLAKGKDFKEQVMLLSSVGLSPKDIAEVLGKTSNNVSVTLNYIKKKKG' A
#
# COMPACT_ATOMS: atom_id res chain seq x y z
N MET A 1 12.83 18.05 -23.84
CA MET A 1 12.29 17.54 -22.58
C MET A 1 13.49 17.37 -21.65
N ASP A 2 13.50 18.10 -20.53
CA ASP A 2 14.64 18.06 -19.62
C ASP A 2 14.75 16.66 -18.99
N LYS A 3 15.98 16.22 -18.72
CA LYS A 3 16.25 14.87 -18.18
C LYS A 3 15.56 14.65 -16.81
N LEU A 4 15.31 15.74 -16.07
CA LEU A 4 14.57 15.74 -14.81
C LEU A 4 13.08 15.37 -15.01
N ASP A 5 12.46 15.89 -16.07
CA ASP A 5 11.05 15.65 -16.41
C ASP A 5 10.80 14.17 -16.74
N LEU A 6 11.69 13.57 -17.52
CA LEU A 6 11.60 12.16 -17.89
C LEU A 6 11.67 11.24 -16.66
N ASN A 7 12.56 11.54 -15.71
CA ASN A 7 12.68 10.77 -14.47
C ASN A 7 11.42 10.88 -13.61
N GLN A 8 10.80 12.06 -13.55
CA GLN A 8 9.54 12.25 -12.83
C GLN A 8 8.40 11.46 -13.48
N GLU A 9 8.30 11.47 -14.81
CA GLU A 9 7.29 10.70 -15.53
C GLU A 9 7.48 9.18 -15.33
N ILE A 10 8.72 8.69 -15.38
CA ILE A 10 9.04 7.29 -15.08
C ILE A 10 8.61 6.93 -13.66
N LEU A 11 8.95 7.77 -12.67
CA LEU A 11 8.57 7.54 -11.28
C LEU A 11 7.04 7.50 -11.12
N GLN A 12 6.30 8.39 -11.79
CA GLN A 12 4.84 8.38 -11.78
C GLN A 12 4.27 7.08 -12.36
N LYS A 13 4.78 6.61 -13.51
CA LYS A 13 4.33 5.34 -14.12
C LYS A 13 4.66 4.14 -13.23
N LEU A 14 5.84 4.11 -12.61
CA LEU A 14 6.22 3.05 -11.66
C LEU A 14 5.29 3.04 -10.43
N ASN A 15 4.99 4.20 -9.86
CA ASN A 15 4.04 4.31 -8.75
C ASN A 15 2.64 3.79 -9.14
N MET A 16 2.19 4.06 -10.36
CA MET A 16 0.93 3.53 -10.87
C MET A 16 0.95 1.99 -10.98
N LEU A 17 2.04 1.40 -11.48
CA LEU A 17 2.20 -0.07 -11.54
C LEU A 17 2.19 -0.72 -10.16
N VAL A 18 2.85 -0.11 -9.17
CA VAL A 18 2.84 -0.59 -7.78
C VAL A 18 1.41 -0.58 -7.22
N LYS A 19 0.67 0.52 -7.42
CA LYS A 19 -0.73 0.64 -6.95
C LYS A 19 -1.65 -0.38 -7.60
N LEU A 20 -1.54 -0.59 -8.92
CA LEU A 20 -2.32 -1.60 -9.64
C LEU A 20 -2.02 -3.02 -9.15
N SER A 21 -0.75 -3.34 -8.94
CA SER A 21 -0.33 -4.65 -8.43
C SER A 21 -0.84 -4.88 -7.00
N ALA A 22 -0.71 -3.87 -6.13
CA ALA A 22 -1.20 -3.92 -4.77
C ALA A 22 -2.73 -4.12 -4.73
N ALA A 23 -3.49 -3.39 -5.56
CA ALA A 23 -4.94 -3.53 -5.67
C ALA A 23 -5.35 -4.94 -6.13
N GLN A 24 -4.65 -5.51 -7.11
CA GLN A 24 -4.93 -6.86 -7.61
C GLN A 24 -4.64 -7.93 -6.54
N LEU A 25 -3.54 -7.81 -5.80
CA LEU A 25 -3.17 -8.73 -4.72
C LEU A 25 -4.14 -8.66 -3.53
N ALA A 26 -4.67 -7.47 -3.25
CA ALA A 26 -5.65 -7.22 -2.20
C ALA A 26 -7.07 -7.68 -2.55
N LYS A 27 -7.35 -7.96 -3.83
CA LYS A 27 -8.69 -8.31 -4.32
C LYS A 27 -9.20 -9.62 -3.67
N GLY A 28 -10.44 -9.59 -3.20
CA GLY A 28 -11.11 -10.76 -2.60
C GLY A 28 -10.68 -11.09 -1.17
N LYS A 29 -9.77 -10.31 -0.58
CA LYS A 29 -9.33 -10.45 0.82
C LYS A 29 -10.13 -9.53 1.73
N ASP A 30 -10.28 -9.91 3.00
CA ASP A 30 -10.84 -9.01 4.00
C ASP A 30 -9.85 -7.87 4.32
N PHE A 31 -10.33 -6.81 4.97
CA PHE A 31 -9.50 -5.63 5.25
C PHE A 31 -8.24 -5.94 6.08
N LYS A 32 -8.31 -6.87 7.04
CA LYS A 32 -7.15 -7.24 7.88
C LYS A 32 -6.13 -8.03 7.06
N GLU A 33 -6.59 -8.94 6.22
CA GLU A 33 -5.76 -9.70 5.29
C GLU A 33 -5.09 -8.78 4.26
N GLN A 34 -5.83 -7.81 3.71
CA GLN A 34 -5.29 -6.79 2.80
C GLN A 34 -4.16 -6.00 3.47
N VAL A 35 -4.40 -5.48 4.67
CA VAL A 35 -3.41 -4.71 5.44
C VAL A 35 -2.18 -5.56 5.76
N MET A 36 -2.38 -6.82 6.15
CA MET A 36 -1.26 -7.72 6.46
C MET A 36 -0.41 -8.02 5.23
N LEU A 37 -1.04 -8.35 4.10
CA LEU A 37 -0.37 -8.66 2.84
C LEU A 37 0.43 -7.45 2.32
N LEU A 38 -0.19 -6.29 2.27
CA LEU A 38 0.46 -5.09 1.73
C LEU A 38 1.59 -4.62 2.65
N SER A 39 1.43 -4.74 3.98
CA SER A 39 2.51 -4.45 4.91
C SER A 39 3.66 -5.46 4.82
N SER A 40 3.41 -6.74 4.49
CA SER A 40 4.47 -7.74 4.39
C SER A 40 5.38 -7.56 3.19
N VAL A 41 4.92 -6.83 2.16
CA VAL A 41 5.75 -6.42 1.01
C VAL A 41 6.39 -5.03 1.20
N GLY A 42 6.29 -4.46 2.41
CA GLY A 42 7.00 -3.24 2.79
C GLY A 42 6.27 -1.93 2.52
N LEU A 43 4.99 -1.96 2.12
CA LEU A 43 4.22 -0.71 1.96
C LEU A 43 3.98 -0.05 3.32
N SER A 44 4.13 1.28 3.36
CA SER A 44 3.84 2.06 4.56
C SER A 44 2.33 2.14 4.82
N PRO A 45 1.88 2.44 6.05
CA PRO A 45 0.46 2.64 6.32
C PRO A 45 -0.21 3.71 5.44
N LYS A 46 0.56 4.71 4.99
CA LYS A 46 0.08 5.75 4.08
C LYS A 46 -0.18 5.19 2.68
N ASP A 47 0.74 4.39 2.15
CA ASP A 47 0.61 3.81 0.81
C ASP A 47 -0.52 2.77 0.78
N ILE A 48 -0.63 1.95 1.83
CA ILE A 48 -1.72 0.98 2.00
C ILE A 48 -3.07 1.72 2.04
N ALA A 49 -3.16 2.81 2.79
CA ALA A 49 -4.37 3.60 2.88
C ALA A 49 -4.77 4.19 1.52
N GLU A 50 -3.80 4.68 0.74
CA GLU A 50 -4.04 5.18 -0.60
C GLU A 50 -4.57 4.07 -1.54
N VAL A 51 -3.95 2.89 -1.54
CA VAL A 51 -4.37 1.75 -2.38
C VAL A 51 -5.77 1.26 -2.02
N LEU A 52 -6.10 1.19 -0.73
CA LEU A 52 -7.36 0.62 -0.24
C LEU A 52 -8.51 1.65 -0.09
N GLY A 53 -8.25 2.94 -0.36
CA GLY A 53 -9.23 4.01 -0.13
C GLY A 53 -9.61 4.15 1.35
N LYS A 54 -8.62 4.09 2.25
CA LYS A 54 -8.78 4.18 3.71
C LYS A 54 -7.94 5.32 4.29
N THR A 55 -7.93 5.45 5.61
CA THR A 55 -7.05 6.38 6.33
C THR A 55 -5.83 5.65 6.89
N SER A 56 -4.68 6.31 6.89
CA SER A 56 -3.44 5.76 7.47
C SER A 56 -3.63 5.37 8.94
N ASN A 57 -4.46 6.11 9.68
CA ASN A 57 -4.78 5.80 11.07
C ASN A 57 -5.48 4.44 11.20
N ASN A 58 -6.48 4.15 10.37
CA ASN A 58 -7.18 2.88 10.39
C ASN A 58 -6.24 1.70 10.08
N VAL A 59 -5.35 1.87 9.10
CA VAL A 59 -4.32 0.88 8.75
C VAL A 59 -3.37 0.66 9.93
N SER A 60 -2.85 1.72 10.55
CA SER A 60 -1.93 1.63 11.69
C SER A 60 -2.56 0.94 12.90
N VAL A 61 -3.80 1.27 13.24
CA VAL A 61 -4.56 0.60 14.30
C VAL A 61 -4.72 -0.89 14.01
N THR A 62 -5.04 -1.24 12.76
CA THR A 62 -5.19 -2.63 12.33
C THR A 62 -3.86 -3.40 12.44
N LEU A 63 -2.75 -2.81 12.00
CA LEU A 63 -1.42 -3.41 12.15
C LEU A 63 -1.05 -3.63 13.62
N ASN A 64 -1.32 -2.65 14.48
CA ASN A 64 -1.06 -2.77 15.91
C ASN A 64 -1.90 -3.88 16.54
N TYR A 65 -3.17 -4.00 16.16
CA TYR A 65 -4.04 -5.10 16.59
C TYR A 65 -3.49 -6.47 16.13
N ILE A 66 -3.06 -6.58 14.87
CA ILE A 66 -2.46 -7.81 14.33
C ILE A 66 -1.19 -8.20 15.11
N LYS A 67 -0.31 -7.23 15.39
CA LYS A 67 0.93 -7.46 16.17
C LYS A 67 0.63 -7.98 17.57
N LYS A 68 -0.33 -7.36 18.27
CA LYS A 68 -0.76 -7.78 19.63
C LYS A 68 -1.42 -9.15 19.69
N LYS A 69 -1.95 -9.66 18.58
CA LYS A 69 -2.57 -11.00 18.53
C LYS A 69 -1.56 -12.10 18.19
N LYS A 70 -0.39 -11.72 17.65
CA LYS A 70 0.71 -12.65 17.31
C LYS A 70 1.72 -12.83 18.44
N GLY A 71 1.88 -11.83 19.31
CA GLY A 71 2.65 -11.91 20.55
C GLY A 71 1.76 -12.23 21.73
#